data_AF-A0AA96FG27-F1
#
_entry.id   AF-A0AA96FG27-F1
#
_cell.length_a   1.000
_cell.length_b   1.000
_cell.length_c   1.000
_cell.angle_alpha   90.00
_cell.angle_beta   90.00
_cell.angle_gamma   90.00
#
_symmetry.space_group_name_H-M   'P 1'
#
loop_
_entity.id
_entity.type
_entity.pdbx_description
1 polymer ?
#
loop_
_entity_poly.entity_id
_entity_poly.type
_entity_poly.pdbx_seq_one_letter_code
_entity_poly.pdbx_strand_id
1 'polypeptide(L)'
;MHEPAIPRASAAIPHAEVAFPRLYLPDEVAAVLGCSAWWVKDRARRRLIPFTRVGRAYRFSDDHLAEIIRMHEERPARNPQRPSGMTASAPQPPVRRKSEGPAPARRLKARPPRRMLKSQYGTAA
;
A
#
# COMPACT_ATOMS: atom_id res chain seq x y z
N MET A 1 -40.88 55.34 -12.15
CA MET A 1 -41.43 54.20 -11.38
C MET A 1 -40.45 53.05 -11.57
N HIS A 2 -39.87 52.58 -10.47
CA HIS A 2 -38.76 51.63 -10.45
C HIS A 2 -39.15 50.27 -11.04
N GLU A 3 -38.25 49.71 -11.86
CA GLU A 3 -38.17 48.28 -12.12
C GLU A 3 -37.79 47.54 -10.83
N PRO A 4 -38.31 46.33 -10.60
CA PRO A 4 -37.55 45.35 -9.84
C PRO A 4 -37.20 44.16 -10.72
N ALA A 5 -35.92 44.11 -11.09
CA ALA A 5 -35.22 42.90 -11.45
C ALA A 5 -35.30 41.91 -10.27
N ILE A 6 -35.93 40.77 -10.49
CA ILE A 6 -35.86 39.62 -9.57
C ILE A 6 -34.72 38.74 -10.07
N PRO A 7 -33.54 38.73 -9.43
CA PRO A 7 -32.55 37.70 -9.72
C PRO A 7 -33.10 36.38 -9.21
N ARG A 8 -33.42 35.46 -10.13
CA ARG A 8 -33.63 34.05 -9.79
C ARG A 8 -32.26 33.46 -9.46
N ALA A 9 -31.80 33.70 -8.23
CA ALA A 9 -30.77 32.90 -7.61
C ALA A 9 -31.34 31.49 -7.45
N SER A 10 -31.13 30.66 -8.46
CA SER A 10 -31.31 29.22 -8.35
C SER A 10 -30.15 28.72 -7.48
N ALA A 11 -30.25 28.97 -6.18
CA ALA A 11 -29.42 28.32 -5.18
C ALA A 11 -29.69 26.83 -5.35
N ALA A 12 -28.74 26.14 -5.98
CA ALA A 12 -28.70 24.69 -5.99
C ALA A 12 -28.56 24.27 -4.54
N ILE A 13 -29.71 23.98 -3.92
CA ILE A 13 -29.77 23.27 -2.66
C ILE A 13 -28.91 22.02 -2.89
N PRO A 14 -27.86 21.76 -2.08
CA PRO A 14 -27.21 20.47 -2.14
C PRO A 14 -28.28 19.49 -1.67
N HIS A 15 -28.98 18.89 -2.63
CA HIS A 15 -29.79 17.73 -2.36
C HIS A 15 -28.80 16.73 -1.77
N ALA A 16 -28.84 16.59 -0.44
CA ALA A 16 -28.67 15.33 0.22
C ALA A 16 -29.80 14.42 -0.28
N GLU A 17 -29.78 14.18 -1.59
CA GLU A 17 -30.43 13.06 -2.23
C GLU A 17 -29.92 11.88 -1.42
N VAL A 18 -30.83 11.05 -0.94
CA VAL A 18 -30.49 9.77 -0.34
C VAL A 18 -29.96 8.91 -1.49
N ALA A 19 -28.79 9.30 -2.00
CA ALA A 19 -28.11 8.71 -3.11
C ALA A 19 -27.61 7.38 -2.59
N PHE A 20 -28.06 6.30 -3.23
CA PHE A 20 -27.55 4.98 -2.94
C PHE A 20 -26.01 5.02 -2.94
N PRO A 21 -25.34 4.39 -1.96
CA PRO A 21 -23.89 4.44 -1.85
C PRO A 21 -23.27 4.00 -3.17
N ARG A 22 -22.45 4.88 -3.76
CA ARG A 22 -21.86 4.64 -5.08
C ARG A 22 -20.88 3.47 -4.97
N LEU A 23 -21.06 2.49 -5.86
CA LEU A 23 -20.18 1.34 -5.94
C LEU A 23 -19.18 1.49 -7.09
N TYR A 24 -17.91 1.61 -6.74
CA TYR A 24 -16.79 1.73 -7.67
C TYR A 24 -16.38 0.38 -8.24
N LEU A 25 -15.98 0.39 -9.51
CA LEU A 25 -15.27 -0.70 -10.16
C LEU A 25 -13.80 -0.75 -9.72
N PRO A 26 -13.12 -1.91 -9.80
CA PRO A 26 -11.70 -1.99 -9.48
C PRO A 26 -10.83 -1.01 -10.27
N ASP A 27 -11.20 -0.75 -11.54
CA ASP A 27 -10.49 0.17 -12.42
C ASP A 27 -10.71 1.64 -12.00
N GLU A 28 -11.87 2.00 -11.46
CA GLU A 28 -12.13 3.33 -10.88
C GLU A 28 -11.36 3.52 -9.57
N VAL A 29 -11.34 2.50 -8.71
CA VAL A 29 -10.56 2.54 -7.46
C VAL A 29 -9.07 2.71 -7.75
N ALA A 30 -8.57 2.01 -8.77
CA ALA A 30 -7.20 2.15 -9.24
C ALA A 30 -6.88 3.59 -9.67
N ALA A 31 -7.79 4.22 -10.43
CA ALA A 31 -7.64 5.62 -10.83
C ALA A 31 -7.64 6.58 -9.62
N VAL A 32 -8.54 6.37 -8.65
CA VAL A 32 -8.63 7.21 -7.43
C VAL A 32 -7.39 7.08 -6.55
N LEU A 33 -6.87 5.85 -6.37
CA LEU A 33 -5.70 5.59 -5.52
C LEU A 33 -4.36 5.78 -6.26
N GLY A 34 -4.37 6.06 -7.57
CA GLY A 34 -3.15 6.12 -8.39
C GLY A 34 -2.41 4.78 -8.50
N CYS A 35 -3.11 3.66 -8.35
CA CYS A 35 -2.56 2.31 -8.37
C CYS A 35 -2.97 1.56 -9.65
N SER A 36 -2.42 0.37 -9.88
CA SER A 36 -2.85 -0.48 -11.00
C SER A 36 -4.12 -1.26 -10.66
N ALA A 37 -5.00 -1.45 -11.65
CA ALA A 37 -6.22 -2.26 -11.48
C ALA A 37 -5.91 -3.73 -11.11
N TRP A 38 -4.76 -4.25 -11.55
CA TRP A 38 -4.29 -5.58 -11.15
C TRP A 38 -4.01 -5.65 -9.65
N TRP A 39 -3.35 -4.64 -9.06
CA TRP A 39 -3.10 -4.61 -7.62
C TRP A 39 -4.40 -4.63 -6.82
N VAL A 40 -5.40 -3.83 -7.22
CA VAL A 40 -6.73 -3.81 -6.58
C VAL A 40 -7.40 -5.18 -6.66
N LYS A 41 -7.39 -5.80 -7.85
CA LYS A 41 -7.96 -7.14 -8.08
C LYS A 41 -7.22 -8.23 -7.29
N ASP A 42 -5.88 -8.18 -7.21
CA ASP A 42 -5.07 -9.13 -6.44
C ASP A 42 -5.31 -9.00 -4.93
N ARG A 43 -5.29 -7.76 -4.40
CA ARG A 43 -5.57 -7.50 -2.98
C ARG A 43 -6.97 -7.97 -2.58
N ALA A 44 -7.99 -7.71 -3.41
CA ALA A 44 -9.34 -8.20 -3.16
C ALA A 44 -9.43 -9.73 -3.22
N ARG A 45 -8.77 -10.36 -4.22
CA ARG A 45 -8.71 -11.83 -4.36
C ARG A 45 -8.07 -12.49 -3.14
N ARG A 46 -7.03 -11.86 -2.58
CA ARG A 46 -6.32 -12.32 -1.38
C ARG A 46 -7.02 -11.90 -0.07
N ARG A 47 -8.15 -11.19 -0.16
CA ARG A 47 -8.94 -10.66 0.97
C ARG A 47 -8.11 -9.76 1.91
N LEU A 48 -7.21 -8.96 1.32
CA LEU A 48 -6.33 -8.05 2.04
C LEU A 48 -6.85 -6.61 2.10
N ILE A 49 -7.90 -6.29 1.34
CA ILE A 49 -8.61 -5.01 1.38
C ILE A 49 -10.11 -5.30 1.51
N PRO A 50 -10.89 -4.37 2.10
CA PRO A 50 -12.34 -4.47 2.13
C PRO A 50 -12.94 -4.41 0.72
N PHE A 51 -13.96 -5.22 0.47
CA PHE A 51 -14.70 -5.23 -0.80
C PHE A 51 -16.11 -5.78 -0.60
N THR A 52 -17.02 -5.37 -1.48
CA THR A 52 -18.34 -6.00 -1.63
C THR A 52 -18.29 -6.98 -2.79
N ARG A 53 -18.79 -8.21 -2.57
CA ARG A 53 -18.97 -9.19 -3.64
C ARG A 53 -20.38 -9.04 -4.22
N VAL A 54 -20.49 -8.56 -5.46
CA VAL A 54 -21.77 -8.48 -6.17
C VAL A 54 -21.70 -9.40 -7.39
N GLY A 55 -22.42 -10.52 -7.32
CA GLY A 55 -22.29 -11.61 -8.29
C GLY A 55 -20.85 -12.14 -8.35
N ARG A 56 -20.23 -12.06 -9.52
CA ARG A 56 -18.82 -12.45 -9.74
C ARG A 56 -17.84 -11.27 -9.74
N ALA A 57 -18.31 -10.05 -9.49
CA ALA A 57 -17.50 -8.84 -9.54
C ALA A 57 -17.15 -8.32 -8.14
N TYR A 58 -16.00 -7.64 -8.05
CA TYR A 58 -15.59 -6.88 -6.89
C TYR A 58 -16.10 -5.44 -7.02
N ARG A 59 -16.70 -4.93 -5.95
CA ARG A 59 -17.20 -3.55 -5.84
C ARG A 59 -16.66 -2.90 -4.57
N PHE A 60 -16.50 -1.60 -4.62
CA PHE A 60 -15.98 -0.82 -3.50
C PHE A 60 -16.91 0.35 -3.20
N SER A 61 -17.18 0.63 -1.94
CA SER A 61 -17.87 1.85 -1.52
C SER A 61 -16.84 2.91 -1.09
N ASP A 62 -17.30 4.14 -0.87
CA ASP A 62 -16.46 5.20 -0.30
C ASP A 62 -15.84 4.79 1.04
N ASP A 63 -16.59 4.08 1.91
CA ASP A 63 -16.06 3.53 3.17
C ASP A 63 -14.90 2.56 2.95
N HIS A 64 -14.99 1.68 1.94
CA HIS A 64 -13.90 0.77 1.61
C HIS A 64 -12.65 1.53 1.17
N LEU A 65 -12.80 2.59 0.37
CA LEU A 65 -11.68 3.42 -0.04
C LEU A 65 -11.02 4.11 1.16
N ALA A 66 -11.82 4.71 2.04
CA ALA A 66 -11.32 5.35 3.26
C ALA A 66 -10.54 4.36 4.14
N GLU A 67 -11.03 3.13 4.27
CA GLU A 67 -10.36 2.08 5.04
C GLU A 67 -9.07 1.60 4.37
N ILE A 68 -9.06 1.41 3.05
CA ILE A 68 -7.86 1.07 2.27
C ILE A 68 -6.77 2.12 2.47
N ILE A 69 -7.14 3.41 2.39
CA ILE A 69 -6.23 4.53 2.61
C ILE A 69 -5.64 4.46 4.02
N ARG A 70 -6.48 4.29 5.04
CA ARG A 70 -6.02 4.16 6.44
C ARG A 70 -5.06 2.98 6.66
N MET A 71 -5.31 1.84 6.02
CA MET A 71 -4.45 0.66 6.14
C MET A 71 -3.05 0.87 5.54
N HIS A 72 -2.93 1.73 4.52
CA HIS A 72 -1.67 2.01 3.80
C HIS A 72 -1.12 3.40 4.09
N GLU A 73 -1.69 4.11 5.07
CA GLU A 73 -1.21 5.43 5.49
C GLU A 73 0.08 5.26 6.30
N GLU A 74 1.24 5.48 5.68
CA GLU A 74 2.49 5.71 6.41
C GLU A 74 2.51 7.15 6.90
N ARG A 75 2.18 7.36 8.17
CA ARG A 75 2.35 8.67 8.80
C ARG A 75 3.83 8.89 9.05
N PRO A 76 4.45 9.94 8.49
CA PRO A 76 5.78 10.35 8.89
C PRO A 76 5.75 10.50 10.40
N ALA A 77 6.65 9.81 11.10
CA ALA A 77 6.83 10.04 12.52
C ALA A 77 7.04 11.55 12.68
N ARG A 78 6.05 12.26 13.23
CA ARG A 78 6.26 13.60 13.75
C ARG A 78 7.46 13.43 14.65
N ASN A 79 8.60 13.96 14.22
CA ASN A 79 9.86 13.88 14.92
C ASN A 79 9.52 14.08 16.39
N PRO A 80 9.59 13.04 17.25
CA PRO A 80 9.30 13.24 18.65
C PRO A 80 10.40 14.21 19.07
N GLN A 81 10.01 15.47 19.25
CA GLN A 81 10.88 16.52 19.70
C GLN A 81 11.54 15.95 20.94
N ARG A 82 12.80 15.54 20.78
CA ARG A 82 13.58 14.86 21.81
C ARG A 82 13.40 15.71 23.06
N PRO A 83 12.82 15.21 24.16
CA PRO A 83 12.90 15.95 25.41
C PRO A 83 14.39 15.94 25.77
N SER A 84 15.09 16.98 25.34
CA SER A 84 16.43 17.32 25.80
C SER A 84 16.28 17.67 27.26
N GLY A 85 16.47 16.67 28.12
CA GLY A 85 16.48 16.85 29.56
C GLY A 85 15.56 15.89 30.30
N MET A 86 15.90 14.60 30.31
CA MET A 86 15.76 13.75 31.52
C MET A 86 16.57 12.47 31.32
N THR A 87 17.74 12.46 31.97
CA THR A 87 18.54 11.32 32.43
C THR A 87 18.57 10.05 31.58
N ALA A 88 19.74 9.80 30.98
CA ALA A 88 20.10 8.53 30.36
C ALA A 88 19.86 7.34 31.30
N SER A 89 18.88 6.50 30.96
CA SER A 89 18.90 5.09 31.32
C SER A 89 19.20 4.31 30.05
N ALA A 90 20.37 3.67 30.03
CA ALA A 90 20.82 2.81 28.95
C ALA A 90 19.78 1.70 28.69
N PRO A 91 19.46 1.37 27.42
CA PRO A 91 18.68 0.18 27.15
C PRO A 91 19.57 -1.04 27.43
N GLN A 92 19.24 -1.81 28.48
CA GLN A 92 19.78 -3.16 28.62
C GLN A 92 19.35 -3.99 27.39
N PRO A 93 20.26 -4.78 26.79
CA PRO A 93 19.89 -5.69 25.71
C PRO A 93 18.93 -6.77 26.23
N PRO A 94 17.86 -7.12 25.49
CA PRO A 94 17.00 -8.21 25.90
C PRO A 94 17.78 -9.52 25.90
N VAL A 95 17.81 -10.17 27.06
CA VAL A 95 18.36 -11.52 27.26
C VAL A 95 17.70 -12.46 26.25
N ARG A 96 18.50 -12.88 25.27
CA ARG A 96 18.15 -13.88 24.25
C ARG A 96 17.68 -15.17 24.94
N ARG A 97 16.36 -15.40 24.98
CA ARG A 97 15.82 -16.73 25.22
C ARG A 97 16.26 -17.63 24.06
N LYS A 98 16.99 -18.69 24.39
CA LYS A 98 17.31 -19.78 23.47
C LYS A 98 15.99 -20.46 23.07
N SER A 99 15.65 -20.38 21.81
CA SER A 99 14.62 -21.19 21.16
C SER A 99 15.17 -21.57 19.78
N GLU A 100 15.24 -22.88 19.54
CA GLU A 100 15.58 -23.61 18.31
C GLU A 100 16.17 -22.79 17.15
N GLY A 101 17.43 -23.06 16.81
CA GLY A 101 18.11 -22.42 15.68
C GLY A 101 17.48 -22.77 14.32
N PRO A 102 17.37 -21.81 13.38
CA PRO A 102 17.01 -22.13 12.01
C PRO A 102 18.18 -22.85 11.31
N ALA A 103 17.84 -23.88 10.52
CA ALA A 103 18.77 -24.68 9.72
C ALA A 103 19.79 -23.81 8.94
N PRO A 104 21.04 -24.26 8.74
CA PRO A 104 22.08 -23.45 8.13
C PRO A 104 21.68 -23.06 6.70
N ALA A 105 21.51 -21.76 6.47
CA ALA A 105 21.31 -21.20 5.14
C ALA A 105 22.51 -21.59 4.26
N ARG A 106 22.26 -22.44 3.27
CA ARG A 106 23.22 -22.92 2.28
C ARG A 106 23.80 -21.71 1.55
N ARG A 107 25.05 -21.33 1.87
CA ARG A 107 25.72 -20.16 1.28
C ARG A 107 25.91 -20.38 -0.22
N LEU A 108 25.32 -19.51 -1.02
CA LEU A 108 25.56 -19.44 -2.46
C LEU A 108 27.04 -19.08 -2.68
N LYS A 109 27.75 -19.92 -3.44
CA LYS A 109 29.10 -19.61 -3.92
C LYS A 109 29.01 -19.06 -5.33
N ALA A 110 29.72 -17.96 -5.60
CA ALA A 110 29.86 -17.42 -6.95
C ALA A 110 30.53 -18.46 -7.86
N ARG A 111 30.01 -18.62 -9.08
CA ARG A 111 30.58 -19.50 -10.09
C ARG A 111 31.68 -18.74 -10.84
N PRO A 112 32.93 -19.26 -10.90
CA PRO A 112 34.02 -18.54 -11.57
C PRO A 112 33.78 -18.45 -13.09
N PRO A 113 34.25 -17.36 -13.74
CA PRO A 113 34.00 -17.08 -15.15
C PRO A 113 34.64 -18.13 -16.07
N ARG A 114 33.87 -18.52 -17.09
CA ARG A 114 34.18 -19.60 -18.06
C ARG A 114 35.49 -19.40 -18.84
N ARG A 115 36.08 -18.19 -18.83
CA ARG A 115 37.32 -17.86 -19.54
C ARG A 115 38.57 -18.51 -18.92
N MET A 116 38.56 -18.84 -17.63
CA MET A 116 39.68 -19.54 -16.98
C MET A 116 39.76 -21.04 -17.32
N LEU A 117 38.71 -21.64 -17.89
CA LEU A 117 38.65 -23.08 -18.20
C LEU A 117 39.20 -23.45 -19.60
N LYS A 118 39.60 -22.46 -20.42
CA LYS A 118 39.97 -22.65 -21.83
C LYS A 118 41.47 -22.60 -22.13
N SER A 119 42.34 -22.66 -21.11
CA SER A 119 43.80 -22.65 -21.31
C SER A 119 44.45 -24.05 -21.33
N GLN A 120 43.68 -25.13 -21.46
CA GLN A 120 44.18 -26.51 -21.33
C GLN A 120 44.02 -27.38 -22.59
N TYR A 121 43.80 -26.77 -23.76
CA TYR A 121 43.81 -27.50 -25.04
C TYR A 121 44.64 -26.73 -26.05
N GLY A 122 45.93 -27.05 -26.10
CA GLY A 122 46.88 -26.43 -27.01
C GLY A 122 48.29 -26.96 -26.77
N THR A 123 48.49 -28.27 -26.90
CA THR A 123 49.77 -28.90 -27.28
C THR A 123 49.48 -30.36 -27.64
N ALA A 124 49.33 -30.63 -28.93
CA ALA A 124 49.57 -31.94 -29.52
C ALA A 124 50.11 -31.68 -30.94
N ALA A 125 51.35 -32.14 -31.12
CA ALA A 125 52.18 -32.31 -32.32
C ALA A 125 51.72 -31.68 -33.65
#